data_AF-M0IN56-F1
#
_entry.id   AF-M0IN56-F1
#
_cell.length_a   1.000
_cell.length_b   1.000
_cell.length_c   1.000
_cell.angle_alpha   90.00
_cell.angle_beta   90.00
_cell.angle_gamma   90.00
#
_symmetry.space_group_name_H-M   'P 1'
#
loop_
_entity.id
_entity.type
_entity.pdbx_description
1 polymer ?
#
loop_
_entity_poly.entity_id
_entity_poly.type
_entity_poly.pdbx_seq_one_letter_code
_entity_poly.pdbx_strand_id
1 'polypeptide(L)'
;MKRLGDTRGATPHMRRRDAIKTLGIGALTATAGCLGGFEQQSAWRDPPLVEDRPDAVYLPAITEGMKMYGKTTTGPFGVALTYSYPHRFWTVAGTELQKTVVEADDSLHLMASLWDKETGTVLPIDAGLTIEVLRDGDFVTEELAYPMLSQQMGMHYGSNYVLDGQGDYEARVHIGTVSKSLHTTGAFADRFESAETASFEFSFNTDKLYDVELKRLGDKAGSRGAVPAMEMMGVPTGKAKGIDELPGTHLGRKTSADAFFDAFVVDDGARFDVDGSYVYVSARTPHNGFILPMMGIRATVERGGTTVVDGDRLRPTLDPEIGYHYGLAADTVESGDTVTLEVDVPPQVARHDGYETAFWSFDTMQFDI
;
A
#
# COMPACT_ATOMS: atom_id res chain seq x y z
N MET A 1 94.50 21.22 -9.27
CA MET A 1 95.23 20.33 -8.35
C MET A 1 94.19 19.60 -7.49
N LYS A 2 94.13 18.26 -7.57
CA LYS A 2 93.42 17.27 -6.71
C LYS A 2 91.91 17.45 -6.33
N ARG A 3 91.06 16.66 -7.02
CA ARG A 3 90.29 15.45 -6.57
C ARG A 3 89.40 15.44 -5.29
N LEU A 4 88.28 14.70 -5.45
CA LEU A 4 87.29 14.10 -4.49
C LEU A 4 86.25 15.07 -3.88
N GLY A 5 84.97 14.73 -3.70
CA GLY A 5 84.24 13.47 -3.91
C GLY A 5 82.72 13.71 -3.80
N ASP A 6 81.99 12.84 -4.48
CA ASP A 6 80.54 12.77 -4.66
C ASP A 6 79.84 12.17 -3.42
N THR A 7 78.76 12.81 -2.93
CA THR A 7 77.74 12.15 -2.10
C THR A 7 76.34 12.60 -2.52
N ARG A 8 75.50 11.60 -2.73
CA ARG A 8 74.17 11.63 -3.33
C ARG A 8 73.09 12.00 -2.32
N GLY A 9 72.01 12.61 -2.81
CA GLY A 9 70.75 12.77 -2.09
C GLY A 9 69.63 13.25 -3.02
N ALA A 10 69.15 12.37 -3.89
CA ALA A 10 67.97 12.59 -4.71
C ALA A 10 67.00 11.42 -4.48
N THR A 11 65.90 11.67 -3.77
CA THR A 11 64.72 10.80 -3.75
C THR A 11 63.80 11.20 -4.90
N PRO A 12 63.52 10.30 -5.84
CA PRO A 12 62.11 10.02 -6.09
C PRO A 12 61.81 8.56 -6.51
N HIS A 13 60.50 8.26 -6.49
CA HIS A 13 59.78 7.19 -7.17
C HIS A 13 59.51 5.89 -6.42
N MET A 14 58.28 5.78 -5.92
CA MET A 14 57.58 4.50 -5.78
C MET A 14 56.99 4.09 -7.13
N ARG A 15 57.40 2.91 -7.64
CA ARG A 15 56.60 2.10 -8.56
C ARG A 15 56.68 0.63 -8.13
N ARG A 16 55.48 0.07 -7.94
CA ARG A 16 55.01 -1.30 -8.25
C ARG A 16 55.82 -2.53 -7.81
N ARG A 17 55.07 -3.39 -7.09
CA ARG A 17 55.18 -4.85 -6.93
C ARG A 17 56.23 -5.32 -5.94
N ASP A 18 55.76 -5.74 -4.76
CA ASP A 18 55.97 -7.09 -4.20
C ASP A 18 55.59 -7.10 -2.72
N ALA A 19 54.39 -7.62 -2.42
CA ALA A 19 54.03 -8.07 -1.06
C ALA A 19 52.84 -9.04 -1.12
N ILE A 20 53.02 -10.16 -1.84
CA ILE A 20 52.30 -11.40 -1.51
C ILE A 20 53.37 -12.37 -1.03
N LYS A 21 53.41 -12.61 0.29
CA LYS A 21 53.67 -13.93 0.86
C LYS A 21 53.60 -13.90 2.39
N THR A 22 52.65 -14.68 2.89
CA THR A 22 52.77 -15.55 4.06
C THR A 22 52.49 -14.93 5.44
N LEU A 23 51.27 -15.18 5.93
CA LEU A 23 50.86 -15.40 7.32
C LEU A 23 49.39 -15.86 7.20
N GLY A 24 48.91 -17.02 7.63
CA GLY A 24 49.45 -18.18 8.34
C GLY A 24 48.23 -19.08 8.53
N ILE A 25 48.37 -20.38 8.29
CA ILE A 25 47.31 -21.36 8.55
C ILE A 25 47.12 -21.44 10.07
N GLY A 26 45.93 -21.10 10.57
CA GLY A 26 45.58 -21.25 11.98
C GLY A 26 44.20 -20.70 12.32
N ALA A 27 43.29 -21.60 12.72
CA ALA A 27 41.91 -21.38 13.19
C ALA A 27 40.84 -21.07 12.12
N LEU A 28 40.40 -22.12 11.41
CA LEU A 28 39.00 -22.22 10.97
C LEU A 28 38.14 -22.55 12.20
N THR A 29 37.85 -21.54 13.02
CA THR A 29 36.68 -21.59 13.91
C THR A 29 35.45 -21.43 13.04
N ALA A 30 34.55 -22.41 13.09
CA ALA A 30 33.30 -22.40 12.34
C ALA A 30 32.44 -21.18 12.71
N THR A 31 32.50 -20.11 11.92
CA THR A 31 31.52 -19.01 11.94
C THR A 31 30.31 -19.42 11.11
N ALA A 32 29.65 -20.53 11.47
CA ALA A 32 28.43 -20.96 10.80
C ALA A 32 27.22 -20.07 11.15
N GLY A 33 27.33 -19.21 12.17
CA GLY A 33 26.25 -18.29 12.60
C GLY A 33 26.35 -16.85 12.06
N CYS A 34 27.55 -16.32 11.84
CA CYS A 34 27.68 -14.90 11.45
C CYS A 34 27.36 -14.65 9.98
N LEU A 35 27.76 -15.55 9.06
CA LEU A 35 27.48 -15.39 7.63
C LEU A 35 25.97 -15.49 7.34
N GLY A 36 25.25 -16.40 7.99
CA GLY A 36 23.80 -16.51 7.87
C GLY A 36 23.08 -15.25 8.39
N GLY A 37 23.50 -14.71 9.53
CA GLY A 37 22.94 -13.46 10.07
C GLY A 37 23.20 -12.25 9.18
N PHE A 38 24.41 -12.12 8.61
CA PHE A 38 24.74 -11.03 7.69
C PHE A 38 24.01 -11.15 6.33
N GLU A 39 23.88 -12.35 5.77
CA GLU A 39 23.10 -12.57 4.53
C GLU A 39 21.61 -12.31 4.76
N GLN A 40 21.05 -12.75 5.88
CA GLN A 40 19.66 -12.50 6.26
C GLN A 40 19.44 -10.99 6.47
N GLN A 41 20.32 -10.31 7.20
CA GLN A 41 20.31 -8.84 7.39
C GLN A 41 20.44 -8.05 6.08
N SER A 42 21.28 -8.50 5.16
CA SER A 42 21.42 -7.87 3.84
C SER A 42 20.19 -8.10 2.97
N ALA A 43 19.56 -9.27 3.04
CA ALA A 43 18.33 -9.57 2.31
C ALA A 43 17.12 -8.77 2.82
N TRP A 44 17.10 -8.38 4.10
CA TRP A 44 16.08 -7.49 4.66
C TRP A 44 16.20 -6.05 4.16
N ARG A 45 17.43 -5.57 3.97
CA ARG A 45 17.68 -4.18 3.58
C ARG A 45 17.40 -3.91 2.10
N ASP A 46 17.64 -4.89 1.25
CA ASP A 46 17.26 -4.79 -0.15
C ASP A 46 16.81 -6.16 -0.66
N PRO A 47 15.54 -6.53 -0.41
CA PRO A 47 14.97 -7.76 -0.93
C PRO A 47 15.20 -7.88 -2.44
N PRO A 48 15.35 -9.08 -3.02
CA PRO A 48 15.42 -9.21 -4.47
C PRO A 48 14.22 -8.52 -5.13
N LEU A 49 14.45 -7.73 -6.18
CA LEU A 49 13.40 -7.15 -7.02
C LEU A 49 13.45 -7.86 -8.36
N VAL A 50 12.29 -8.09 -8.98
CA VAL A 50 12.23 -8.62 -10.34
C VAL A 50 12.82 -7.57 -11.29
N GLU A 51 13.75 -7.97 -12.16
CA GLU A 51 14.38 -7.05 -13.13
C GLU A 51 13.38 -6.65 -14.23
N ASP A 52 12.89 -7.62 -15.01
CA ASP A 52 11.96 -7.42 -16.13
C ASP A 52 10.49 -7.48 -15.71
N ARG A 53 10.06 -6.52 -14.88
CA ARG A 53 8.67 -6.44 -14.38
C ARG A 53 7.70 -6.00 -15.49
N PRO A 54 6.52 -6.61 -15.59
CA PRO A 54 5.49 -6.13 -16.51
C PRO A 54 4.81 -4.86 -15.98
N ASP A 55 4.26 -4.05 -16.88
CA ASP A 55 3.35 -2.93 -16.55
C ASP A 55 1.96 -3.47 -16.17
N ALA A 56 1.89 -4.28 -15.12
CA ALA A 56 0.70 -5.01 -14.66
C ALA A 56 0.93 -5.62 -13.27
N VAL A 57 -0.13 -6.15 -12.66
CA VAL A 57 -0.02 -6.95 -11.44
C VAL A 57 0.80 -8.21 -11.71
N TYR A 58 1.81 -8.44 -10.88
CA TYR A 58 2.76 -9.55 -11.07
C TYR A 58 3.18 -10.20 -9.75
N LEU A 59 3.65 -11.44 -9.83
CA LEU A 59 4.15 -12.17 -8.66
C LEU A 59 5.53 -11.62 -8.24
N PRO A 60 5.69 -11.12 -7.00
CA PRO A 60 6.96 -10.54 -6.54
C PRO A 60 8.09 -11.57 -6.46
N ALA A 61 9.34 -11.13 -6.29
CA ALA A 61 10.46 -12.06 -6.13
C ALA A 61 10.34 -12.85 -4.80
N ILE A 62 9.88 -12.16 -3.76
CA ILE A 62 9.60 -12.73 -2.45
C ILE A 62 8.22 -12.29 -1.96
N THR A 63 7.65 -13.08 -1.08
CA THR A 63 6.52 -12.68 -0.24
C THR A 63 6.99 -12.57 1.19
N GLU A 64 6.62 -11.48 1.84
CA GLU A 64 6.90 -11.23 3.24
C GLU A 64 5.62 -11.42 4.05
N GLY A 65 5.69 -12.22 5.10
CA GLY A 65 4.61 -12.34 6.06
C GLY A 65 4.49 -11.08 6.91
N MET A 66 3.59 -11.14 7.89
CA MET A 66 3.50 -10.17 8.97
C MET A 66 3.10 -10.89 10.24
N LYS A 67 3.27 -10.20 11.37
CA LYS A 67 2.74 -10.60 12.68
C LYS A 67 1.88 -9.49 13.24
N MET A 68 1.03 -9.84 14.20
CA MET A 68 0.08 -8.92 14.83
C MET A 68 0.49 -8.66 16.27
N TYR A 69 0.55 -7.39 16.66
CA TYR A 69 0.68 -6.99 18.06
C TYR A 69 -0.67 -7.04 18.77
N GLY A 70 -1.74 -6.61 18.10
CA GLY A 70 -3.09 -6.76 18.63
C GLY A 70 -4.16 -6.13 17.75
N LYS A 71 -5.40 -6.23 18.24
CA LYS A 71 -6.57 -5.53 17.70
C LYS A 71 -7.29 -4.81 18.83
N THR A 72 -7.83 -3.64 18.55
CA THR A 72 -8.66 -2.88 19.48
C THR A 72 -9.75 -2.13 18.73
N THR A 73 -10.62 -1.46 19.48
CA THR A 73 -11.64 -0.57 18.92
C THR A 73 -11.59 0.77 19.64
N THR A 74 -11.80 1.87 18.90
CA THR A 74 -11.92 3.22 19.44
C THR A 74 -12.97 3.98 18.65
N GLY A 75 -13.91 4.65 19.32
CA GLY A 75 -15.08 5.24 18.65
C GLY A 75 -15.79 4.22 17.71
N PRO A 76 -16.05 4.56 16.44
CA PRO A 76 -16.62 3.65 15.44
C PRO A 76 -15.59 2.71 14.80
N PHE A 77 -14.31 2.85 15.11
CA PHE A 77 -13.22 2.18 14.42
C PHE A 77 -12.82 0.86 15.07
N GLY A 78 -12.55 -0.14 14.23
CA GLY A 78 -11.70 -1.27 14.56
C GLY A 78 -10.30 -1.02 13.99
N VAL A 79 -9.27 -1.33 14.79
CA VAL A 79 -7.87 -1.12 14.43
C VAL A 79 -7.07 -2.37 14.76
N ALA A 80 -6.20 -2.79 13.84
CA ALA A 80 -5.23 -3.85 14.08
C ALA A 80 -3.82 -3.30 13.87
N LEU A 81 -2.94 -3.50 14.86
CA LEU A 81 -1.53 -3.15 14.75
C LEU A 81 -0.73 -4.39 14.37
N THR A 82 -0.03 -4.31 13.25
CA THR A 82 0.75 -5.40 12.65
C THR A 82 2.15 -4.92 12.32
N TYR A 83 3.08 -5.85 12.16
CA TYR A 83 4.46 -5.53 11.83
C TYR A 83 5.08 -6.57 10.90
N SER A 84 6.08 -6.13 10.15
CA SER A 84 6.98 -6.98 9.37
C SER A 84 8.38 -6.40 9.37
N TYR A 85 9.28 -7.01 8.61
CA TYR A 85 10.59 -6.43 8.31
C TYR A 85 10.43 -5.07 7.65
N PRO A 86 11.35 -4.12 7.90
CA PRO A 86 11.44 -2.95 7.05
C PRO A 86 11.52 -3.38 5.59
N HIS A 87 10.70 -2.78 4.74
CA HIS A 87 10.78 -3.04 3.31
C HIS A 87 10.57 -1.77 2.51
N ARG A 88 10.99 -1.84 1.25
CA ARG A 88 10.73 -0.80 0.27
C ARG A 88 9.25 -0.75 -0.08
N PHE A 89 8.80 0.42 -0.47
CA PHE A 89 7.50 0.63 -1.07
C PHE A 89 7.58 1.85 -2.00
N TRP A 90 6.51 2.11 -2.74
CA TRP A 90 6.45 3.26 -3.62
C TRP A 90 5.23 4.12 -3.33
N THR A 91 5.48 5.37 -2.94
CA THR A 91 4.42 6.37 -2.81
C THR A 91 4.07 6.96 -4.17
N VAL A 92 2.81 7.35 -4.33
CA VAL A 92 2.29 7.92 -5.58
C VAL A 92 1.89 9.36 -5.31
N ALA A 93 2.36 10.28 -6.16
CA ALA A 93 1.99 11.69 -6.11
C ALA A 93 1.62 12.17 -7.51
N GLY A 94 0.33 12.36 -7.76
CA GLY A 94 -0.21 12.60 -9.09
C GLY A 94 0.09 11.42 -10.01
N THR A 95 1.06 11.60 -10.92
CA THR A 95 1.54 10.57 -11.85
C THR A 95 2.98 10.14 -11.58
N GLU A 96 3.58 10.63 -10.50
CA GLU A 96 4.95 10.30 -10.13
C GLU A 96 4.98 9.16 -9.11
N LEU A 97 5.97 8.29 -9.27
CA LEU A 97 6.23 7.17 -8.37
C LEU A 97 7.55 7.42 -7.63
N GLN A 98 7.51 7.51 -6.31
CA GLN A 98 8.69 7.69 -5.49
C GLN A 98 8.98 6.42 -4.70
N LYS A 99 10.19 5.85 -4.90
CA LYS A 99 10.66 4.69 -4.13
C LYS A 99 11.14 5.13 -2.76
N THR A 100 10.56 4.57 -1.71
CA THR A 100 11.12 4.56 -0.36
C THR A 100 12.00 3.33 -0.21
N VAL A 101 13.25 3.51 0.20
CA VAL A 101 14.21 2.42 0.45
C VAL A 101 14.27 2.12 1.95
N VAL A 102 14.77 0.94 2.30
CA VAL A 102 15.03 0.58 3.70
C VAL A 102 16.33 1.24 4.14
N GLU A 103 16.27 2.02 5.19
CA GLU A 103 17.43 2.69 5.76
C GLU A 103 18.17 1.79 6.76
N ALA A 104 19.36 2.22 7.14
CA ALA A 104 20.24 1.41 7.97
C ALA A 104 19.72 1.22 9.41
N ASP A 105 18.96 2.19 9.89
CA ASP A 105 18.40 2.32 11.24
C ASP A 105 16.93 1.88 11.34
N ASP A 106 16.28 1.62 10.20
CA ASP A 106 14.93 1.04 10.18
C ASP A 106 14.87 -0.25 11.01
N SER A 107 13.98 -0.26 12.00
CA SER A 107 13.84 -1.35 12.97
C SER A 107 12.74 -2.34 12.59
N LEU A 108 11.62 -1.82 12.08
CA LEU A 108 10.47 -2.60 11.60
C LEU A 108 9.67 -1.80 10.57
N HIS A 109 8.87 -2.50 9.76
CA HIS A 109 7.73 -1.90 9.08
C HIS A 109 6.51 -2.06 9.99
N LEU A 110 6.00 -0.94 10.52
CA LEU A 110 4.84 -0.92 11.42
C LEU A 110 3.61 -0.50 10.62
N MET A 111 2.54 -1.26 10.77
CA MET A 111 1.32 -1.11 9.98
C MET A 111 0.06 -1.10 10.83
N ALA A 112 -0.94 -0.37 10.38
CA ALA A 112 -2.29 -0.38 10.92
C ALA A 112 -3.31 -0.76 9.84
N SER A 113 -4.26 -1.63 10.18
CA SER A 113 -5.49 -1.83 9.39
C SER A 113 -6.65 -1.10 10.09
N LEU A 114 -7.45 -0.36 9.34
CA LEU A 114 -8.56 0.44 9.85
C LEU A 114 -9.87 0.07 9.15
N TRP A 115 -10.91 -0.20 9.95
CA TRP A 115 -12.23 -0.54 9.44
C TRP A 115 -13.34 -0.01 10.34
N ASP A 116 -14.56 0.04 9.82
CA ASP A 116 -15.76 0.27 10.62
C ASP A 116 -16.07 -0.97 11.45
N LYS A 117 -16.10 -0.83 12.78
CA LYS A 117 -16.23 -1.99 13.68
C LYS A 117 -17.57 -2.73 13.55
N GLU A 118 -18.60 -2.09 13.03
CA GLU A 118 -19.94 -2.67 12.93
C GLU A 118 -20.13 -3.42 11.62
N THR A 119 -19.69 -2.84 10.50
CA THR A 119 -19.91 -3.44 9.18
C THR A 119 -18.72 -4.24 8.67
N GLY A 120 -17.53 -4.06 9.24
CA GLY A 120 -16.28 -4.62 8.71
C GLY A 120 -15.75 -3.88 7.47
N THR A 121 -16.33 -2.73 7.11
CA THR A 121 -15.92 -1.97 5.93
C THR A 121 -14.58 -1.29 6.16
N VAL A 122 -13.57 -1.58 5.34
CA VAL A 122 -12.27 -0.87 5.40
C VAL A 122 -12.43 0.60 5.03
N LEU A 123 -11.71 1.46 5.74
CA LEU A 123 -11.79 2.91 5.62
C LEU A 123 -10.52 3.47 4.95
N PRO A 124 -10.55 3.83 3.67
CA PRO A 124 -9.41 4.43 2.97
C PRO A 124 -9.39 5.96 3.13
N ILE A 125 -8.69 6.43 4.15
CA ILE A 125 -8.41 7.84 4.44
C ILE A 125 -7.17 8.27 3.64
N ASP A 126 -7.32 9.29 2.81
CA ASP A 126 -6.26 9.80 1.94
C ASP A 126 -5.12 10.49 2.70
N ALA A 127 -5.44 11.15 3.81
CA ALA A 127 -4.47 11.80 4.68
C ALA A 127 -3.54 10.83 5.44
N GLY A 128 -3.79 9.52 5.37
CA GLY A 128 -3.05 8.51 6.13
C GLY A 128 -3.43 8.47 7.62
N LEU A 129 -2.59 7.80 8.41
CA LEU A 129 -2.67 7.73 9.87
C LEU A 129 -1.34 8.20 10.46
N THR A 130 -1.36 8.80 11.64
CA THR A 130 -0.12 9.04 12.39
C THR A 130 0.03 7.95 13.44
N ILE A 131 1.21 7.34 13.56
CA ILE A 131 1.49 6.40 14.64
C ILE A 131 2.63 6.97 15.49
N GLU A 132 2.31 7.39 16.70
CA GLU A 132 3.27 7.80 17.72
C GLU A 132 3.73 6.54 18.49
N VAL A 133 5.03 6.40 18.72
CA VAL A 133 5.61 5.33 19.52
C VAL A 133 6.28 5.92 20.76
N LEU A 134 5.95 5.38 21.92
CA LEU A 134 6.48 5.79 23.22
C LEU A 134 7.13 4.61 23.94
N ARG A 135 8.06 4.91 24.84
CA ARG A 135 8.67 3.95 25.78
C ARG A 135 8.63 4.55 27.18
N ASP A 136 8.02 3.85 28.12
CA ASP A 136 7.85 4.32 29.50
C ASP A 136 7.21 5.73 29.60
N GLY A 137 6.38 6.09 28.61
CA GLY A 137 5.74 7.40 28.48
C GLY A 137 6.56 8.48 27.77
N ASP A 138 7.83 8.21 27.45
CA ASP A 138 8.69 9.11 26.70
C ASP A 138 8.57 8.86 25.19
N PHE A 139 8.59 9.95 24.40
CA PHE A 139 8.52 9.89 22.94
C PHE A 139 9.74 9.18 22.34
N VAL A 140 9.51 8.26 21.40
CA VAL A 140 10.57 7.55 20.65
C VAL A 140 10.58 8.02 19.20
N THR A 141 9.45 7.89 18.51
CA THR A 141 9.31 8.26 17.10
C THR A 141 7.84 8.48 16.75
N GLU A 142 7.59 9.22 15.68
CA GLU A 142 6.28 9.40 15.07
C GLU A 142 6.46 9.48 13.56
N GLU A 143 5.65 8.73 12.82
CA GLU A 143 5.66 8.76 11.36
C GLU A 143 4.23 8.84 10.80
N LEU A 144 4.15 9.39 9.59
CA LEU A 144 2.95 9.25 8.77
C LEU A 144 2.93 7.83 8.20
N ALA A 145 1.97 7.01 8.65
CA ALA A 145 1.64 5.75 8.03
C ALA A 145 0.84 6.01 6.75
N TYR A 146 1.51 5.80 5.60
CA TYR A 146 0.94 6.04 4.29
C TYR A 146 -0.18 5.04 3.98
N PRO A 147 -1.27 5.46 3.31
CA PRO A 147 -2.23 4.50 2.76
C PRO A 147 -1.54 3.62 1.71
N MET A 148 -1.62 2.32 1.90
CA MET A 148 -0.87 1.31 1.17
C MET A 148 -1.76 0.18 0.65
N LEU A 149 -1.32 -0.41 -0.46
CA LEU A 149 -1.94 -1.58 -1.07
C LEU A 149 -0.90 -2.66 -1.30
N SER A 150 -1.10 -3.85 -0.71
CA SER A 150 -0.29 -5.05 -0.96
C SER A 150 -1.15 -6.23 -1.41
N GLN A 151 -0.53 -7.21 -2.07
CA GLN A 151 -1.23 -8.39 -2.56
C GLN A 151 -1.79 -9.25 -1.41
N GLN A 152 -1.09 -9.35 -0.29
CA GLN A 152 -1.50 -10.22 0.81
C GLN A 152 -2.41 -9.51 1.82
N MET A 153 -2.13 -8.25 2.16
CA MET A 153 -2.90 -7.53 3.19
C MET A 153 -4.03 -6.68 2.62
N GLY A 154 -4.00 -6.37 1.33
CA GLY A 154 -4.90 -5.40 0.73
C GLY A 154 -4.65 -4.00 1.27
N MET A 155 -5.72 -3.27 1.60
CA MET A 155 -5.63 -1.88 2.05
C MET A 155 -5.20 -1.79 3.52
N HIS A 156 -4.12 -1.06 3.80
CA HIS A 156 -3.56 -0.85 5.13
C HIS A 156 -2.80 0.49 5.18
N TYR A 157 -2.28 0.86 6.34
CA TYR A 157 -1.43 2.03 6.53
C TYR A 157 -0.08 1.58 7.06
N GLY A 158 1.03 2.09 6.54
CA GLY A 158 2.35 1.64 6.99
C GLY A 158 3.48 2.62 6.72
N SER A 159 4.55 2.48 7.50
CA SER A 159 5.85 3.11 7.28
C SER A 159 6.94 2.28 7.96
N ASN A 160 8.20 2.57 7.63
CA ASN A 160 9.34 2.05 8.39
C ASN A 160 9.58 2.95 9.61
N TYR A 161 9.92 2.34 10.74
CA TYR A 161 10.14 3.03 12.02
C TYR A 161 11.49 2.67 12.61
N VAL A 162 12.13 3.66 13.24
CA VAL A 162 13.35 3.50 14.04
C VAL A 162 12.98 3.42 15.52
N LEU A 163 13.38 2.35 16.21
CA LEU A 163 13.15 2.16 17.64
C LEU A 163 14.48 2.16 18.43
N ASP A 164 14.42 2.50 19.71
CA ASP A 164 15.58 2.48 20.63
C ASP A 164 15.85 1.07 21.20
N GLY A 165 16.03 0.12 20.27
CA GLY A 165 16.33 -1.28 20.58
C GLY A 165 15.13 -2.11 21.02
N GLN A 166 15.40 -3.34 21.48
CA GLN A 166 14.37 -4.27 21.94
C GLN A 166 13.77 -3.82 23.28
N GLY A 167 12.48 -4.09 23.47
CA GLY A 167 11.77 -3.71 24.69
C GLY A 167 10.27 -3.59 24.51
N ASP A 168 9.61 -3.08 25.55
CA ASP A 168 8.18 -2.79 25.56
C ASP A 168 7.95 -1.32 25.20
N TYR A 169 6.89 -1.08 24.42
CA TYR A 169 6.53 0.20 23.83
C TYR A 169 5.00 0.37 23.83
N GLU A 170 4.55 1.63 23.79
CA GLU A 170 3.17 2.00 23.48
C GLU A 170 3.14 2.55 22.04
N ALA A 171 2.24 2.04 21.19
CA ALA A 171 1.90 2.69 19.92
C ALA A 171 0.53 3.37 20.04
N ARG A 172 0.45 4.65 19.66
CA ARG A 172 -0.79 5.40 19.55
C ARG A 172 -1.08 5.69 18.09
N VAL A 173 -2.11 5.04 17.57
CA VAL A 173 -2.60 5.25 16.21
C VAL A 173 -3.63 6.37 16.23
N HIS A 174 -3.26 7.52 15.67
CA HIS A 174 -4.12 8.68 15.53
C HIS A 174 -4.91 8.61 14.22
N ILE A 175 -6.22 8.65 14.36
CA ILE A 175 -7.17 8.51 13.26
C ILE A 175 -7.84 9.86 13.04
N GLY A 176 -7.66 10.43 11.86
CA GLY A 176 -8.33 11.66 11.45
C GLY A 176 -9.82 11.47 11.18
N THR A 177 -10.53 12.57 10.91
CA THR A 177 -11.96 12.55 10.58
C THR A 177 -12.17 12.05 9.15
N VAL A 178 -12.81 10.88 8.98
CA VAL A 178 -13.03 10.27 7.66
C VAL A 178 -13.99 11.09 6.80
N SER A 179 -15.03 11.66 7.40
CA SER A 179 -16.09 12.41 6.69
C SER A 179 -15.59 13.69 6.01
N LYS A 180 -14.37 14.15 6.32
CA LYS A 180 -13.72 15.26 5.61
C LYS A 180 -13.04 14.83 4.31
N SER A 181 -12.65 13.57 4.20
CA SER A 181 -11.96 13.01 3.03
C SER A 181 -12.89 12.23 2.10
N LEU A 182 -13.98 11.66 2.62
CA LEU A 182 -14.93 10.84 1.87
C LEU A 182 -16.36 11.32 2.05
N HIS A 183 -17.14 11.28 0.97
CA HIS A 183 -18.59 11.33 1.11
C HIS A 183 -19.07 10.07 1.83
N THR A 184 -20.01 10.21 2.76
CA THR A 184 -20.58 9.06 3.47
C THR A 184 -22.09 9.08 3.28
N THR A 185 -22.68 7.91 3.06
CA THR A 185 -24.11 7.78 2.73
C THR A 185 -24.79 6.71 3.58
N GLY A 186 -26.12 6.69 3.55
CA GLY A 186 -26.91 5.73 4.32
C GLY A 186 -26.57 5.80 5.82
N ALA A 187 -26.34 4.63 6.44
CA ALA A 187 -26.01 4.58 7.87
C ALA A 187 -24.64 5.19 8.24
N PHE A 188 -23.83 5.61 7.25
CA PHE A 188 -22.54 6.26 7.48
C PHE A 188 -22.60 7.80 7.44
N ALA A 189 -23.69 8.43 7.00
CA ALA A 189 -23.76 9.88 6.73
C ALA A 189 -23.29 10.78 7.89
N ASP A 190 -23.67 10.42 9.13
CA ASP A 190 -23.31 11.16 10.35
C ASP A 190 -22.24 10.43 11.19
N ARG A 191 -21.47 9.52 10.57
CA ARG A 191 -20.43 8.74 11.24
C ARG A 191 -19.04 9.26 10.88
N PHE A 192 -18.07 8.94 11.74
CA PHE A 192 -16.65 9.24 11.53
C PHE A 192 -16.29 10.74 11.53
N GLU A 193 -17.07 11.56 12.24
CA GLU A 193 -16.85 13.01 12.35
C GLU A 193 -15.81 13.42 13.40
N SER A 194 -15.47 12.53 14.34
CA SER A 194 -14.46 12.75 15.36
C SER A 194 -13.13 12.10 15.00
N ALA A 195 -12.03 12.77 15.37
CA ALA A 195 -10.73 12.14 15.42
C ALA A 195 -10.66 11.23 16.65
N GLU A 196 -10.02 10.08 16.52
CA GLU A 196 -9.90 9.09 17.59
C GLU A 196 -8.44 8.64 17.74
N THR A 197 -8.11 8.01 18.87
CA THR A 197 -6.80 7.41 19.08
C THR A 197 -6.97 5.99 19.61
N ALA A 198 -6.22 5.05 19.03
CA ALA A 198 -6.13 3.67 19.48
C ALA A 198 -4.74 3.39 20.04
N SER A 199 -4.66 3.00 21.32
CA SER A 199 -3.40 2.64 21.98
C SER A 199 -3.17 1.14 21.99
N PHE A 200 -1.90 0.74 21.82
CA PHE A 200 -1.44 -0.64 21.86
C PHE A 200 -0.15 -0.73 22.69
N GLU A 201 -0.15 -1.59 23.71
CA GLU A 201 1.08 -2.05 24.35
C GLU A 201 1.69 -3.17 23.51
N PHE A 202 2.96 -3.08 23.16
CA PHE A 202 3.64 -4.11 22.38
C PHE A 202 5.10 -4.29 22.76
N SER A 203 5.61 -5.51 22.59
CA SER A 203 7.04 -5.80 22.77
C SER A 203 7.72 -5.96 21.43
N PHE A 204 8.69 -5.10 21.13
CA PHE A 204 9.60 -5.26 20.01
C PHE A 204 10.72 -6.23 20.37
N ASN A 205 10.81 -7.32 19.62
CA ASN A 205 11.82 -8.37 19.79
C ASN A 205 12.29 -8.83 18.41
N THR A 206 13.60 -8.80 18.18
CA THR A 206 14.21 -9.13 16.89
C THR A 206 14.08 -10.61 16.55
N ASP A 207 14.07 -11.51 17.52
CA ASP A 207 13.84 -12.94 17.28
C ASP A 207 12.41 -13.15 16.76
N LYS A 208 11.42 -12.48 17.37
CA LYS A 208 10.03 -12.53 16.87
C LYS A 208 9.90 -11.91 15.49
N LEU A 209 10.69 -10.88 15.18
CA LEU A 209 10.76 -10.28 13.84
C LEU A 209 11.34 -11.29 12.86
N TYR A 210 12.49 -11.89 13.15
CA TYR A 210 13.16 -12.90 12.31
C TYR A 210 12.39 -14.20 12.10
N ASP A 211 11.37 -14.44 12.91
CA ASP A 211 10.39 -15.50 12.74
C ASP A 211 9.24 -15.16 11.75
N VAL A 212 9.16 -13.93 11.24
CA VAL A 212 8.18 -13.57 10.20
C VAL A 212 8.56 -14.32 8.91
N GLU A 213 7.59 -14.99 8.30
CA GLU A 213 7.81 -15.86 7.14
C GLU A 213 8.34 -15.06 5.94
N LEU A 214 9.36 -15.62 5.29
CA LEU A 214 9.80 -15.20 3.97
C LEU A 214 9.73 -16.37 3.01
N LYS A 215 9.21 -16.11 1.81
CA LYS A 215 9.16 -17.12 0.75
C LYS A 215 9.57 -16.55 -0.58
N ARG A 216 10.55 -17.17 -1.22
CA ARG A 216 10.92 -16.90 -2.61
C ARG A 216 9.92 -17.55 -3.56
N LEU A 217 9.47 -16.82 -4.58
CA LEU A 217 8.56 -17.37 -5.60
C LEU A 217 9.30 -18.08 -6.76
N GLY A 218 10.64 -17.96 -6.81
CA GLY A 218 11.48 -18.66 -7.79
C GLY A 218 11.09 -18.31 -9.22
N ASP A 219 11.02 -19.32 -10.09
CA ASP A 219 10.75 -19.16 -11.54
C ASP A 219 9.39 -18.51 -11.86
N LYS A 220 8.48 -18.38 -10.88
CA LYS A 220 7.19 -17.70 -11.07
C LYS A 220 7.28 -16.19 -10.87
N ALA A 221 8.33 -15.69 -10.23
CA ALA A 221 8.51 -14.26 -10.02
C ALA A 221 8.51 -13.50 -11.36
N GLY A 222 7.85 -12.35 -11.41
CA GLY A 222 7.69 -11.54 -12.62
C GLY A 222 6.56 -11.97 -13.56
N SER A 223 5.98 -13.16 -13.36
CA SER A 223 4.80 -13.55 -14.13
C SER A 223 3.55 -12.78 -13.67
N ARG A 224 2.64 -12.48 -14.61
CA ARG A 224 1.35 -11.83 -14.31
C ARG A 224 0.55 -12.67 -13.32
N GLY A 225 0.01 -12.03 -12.30
CA GLY A 225 -0.74 -12.68 -11.23
C GLY A 225 -0.46 -12.04 -9.87
N ALA A 226 -1.31 -12.33 -8.89
CA ALA A 226 -1.13 -11.89 -7.51
C ALA A 226 -1.03 -13.08 -6.57
N VAL A 227 -0.27 -12.90 -5.49
CA VAL A 227 -0.31 -13.77 -4.32
C VAL A 227 -1.68 -13.63 -3.66
N PRO A 228 -2.32 -14.73 -3.23
CA PRO A 228 -3.61 -14.65 -2.55
C PRO A 228 -3.54 -13.78 -1.29
N ALA A 229 -4.64 -13.08 -1.02
CA ALA A 229 -4.86 -12.41 0.26
C ALA A 229 -4.60 -13.38 1.43
N MET A 230 -3.84 -12.93 2.43
CA MET A 230 -3.59 -13.71 3.63
C MET A 230 -4.79 -13.64 4.58
N GLU A 231 -5.01 -14.69 5.36
CA GLU A 231 -5.96 -14.63 6.47
C GLU A 231 -5.30 -13.83 7.62
N MET A 232 -6.00 -12.83 8.14
CA MET A 232 -5.48 -11.89 9.14
C MET A 232 -6.27 -11.96 10.46
N MET A 233 -6.61 -13.15 10.93
CA MET A 233 -7.39 -13.38 12.15
C MET A 233 -8.67 -12.53 12.20
N GLY A 234 -9.42 -12.50 11.10
CA GLY A 234 -10.64 -11.70 10.96
C GLY A 234 -10.45 -10.18 10.84
N VAL A 235 -9.26 -9.69 10.48
CA VAL A 235 -9.07 -8.31 10.01
C VAL A 235 -9.47 -8.20 8.54
N PRO A 236 -10.34 -7.25 8.15
CA PRO A 236 -10.75 -7.09 6.75
C PRO A 236 -9.62 -6.48 5.92
N THR A 237 -9.47 -6.96 4.67
CA THR A 237 -8.40 -6.57 3.74
C THR A 237 -8.82 -5.48 2.73
N GLY A 238 -10.08 -5.05 2.79
CA GLY A 238 -10.64 -4.11 1.81
C GLY A 238 -11.06 -4.80 0.51
N LYS A 239 -11.31 -6.11 0.54
CA LYS A 239 -11.96 -6.82 -0.56
C LYS A 239 -13.37 -6.26 -0.80
N ALA A 240 -13.65 -5.85 -2.03
CA ALA A 240 -14.96 -5.36 -2.42
C ALA A 240 -16.00 -6.50 -2.43
N LYS A 241 -17.26 -6.17 -2.15
CA LYS A 241 -18.38 -7.12 -2.14
C LYS A 241 -18.60 -7.75 -3.52
N GLY A 242 -19.19 -8.94 -3.57
CA GLY A 242 -19.53 -9.60 -4.84
C GLY A 242 -20.42 -8.69 -5.71
N ILE A 243 -20.26 -8.75 -7.04
CA ILE A 243 -21.07 -7.92 -7.94
C ILE A 243 -22.58 -8.20 -7.80
N ASP A 244 -22.94 -9.44 -7.47
CA ASP A 244 -24.32 -9.88 -7.27
C ASP A 244 -24.90 -9.44 -5.90
N GLU A 245 -24.06 -8.90 -5.01
CA GLU A 245 -24.46 -8.37 -3.70
C GLU A 245 -24.65 -6.84 -3.74
N LEU A 246 -24.28 -6.20 -4.85
CA LEU A 246 -24.31 -4.75 -4.98
C LEU A 246 -25.69 -4.27 -5.50
N PRO A 247 -26.22 -3.16 -4.96
CA PRO A 247 -27.56 -2.67 -5.29
C PRO A 247 -27.62 -2.04 -6.70
N GLY A 248 -28.78 -2.19 -7.35
CA GLY A 248 -29.03 -1.58 -8.66
C GLY A 248 -28.71 -2.49 -9.85
N THR A 249 -28.76 -1.90 -11.05
CA THR A 249 -28.54 -2.60 -12.31
C THR A 249 -27.06 -2.56 -12.66
N HIS A 250 -26.44 -3.72 -12.80
CA HIS A 250 -25.04 -3.84 -13.23
C HIS A 250 -24.93 -3.62 -14.75
N LEU A 251 -24.20 -2.57 -15.16
CA LEU A 251 -23.96 -2.23 -16.56
C LEU A 251 -22.85 -3.09 -17.20
N GLY A 252 -22.10 -3.82 -16.38
CA GLY A 252 -21.02 -4.70 -16.78
C GLY A 252 -19.66 -4.27 -16.24
N ARG A 253 -18.64 -5.04 -16.66
CA ARG A 253 -17.25 -4.86 -16.27
C ARG A 253 -16.39 -4.40 -17.42
N LYS A 254 -15.52 -3.43 -17.17
CA LYS A 254 -14.36 -3.11 -18.02
C LYS A 254 -13.05 -3.36 -17.29
N THR A 255 -11.99 -3.52 -18.08
CA THR A 255 -10.62 -3.69 -17.59
C THR A 255 -9.75 -2.61 -18.22
N SER A 256 -9.00 -1.89 -17.40
CA SER A 256 -8.10 -0.82 -17.83
C SER A 256 -6.96 -0.67 -16.82
N ALA A 257 -5.73 -0.47 -17.29
CA ALA A 257 -4.51 -0.47 -16.45
C ALA A 257 -4.38 -1.69 -15.50
N ASP A 258 -4.86 -2.86 -15.94
CA ASP A 258 -4.94 -4.11 -15.16
C ASP A 258 -5.95 -4.09 -13.98
N ALA A 259 -6.73 -3.02 -13.80
CA ALA A 259 -7.82 -2.92 -12.83
C ALA A 259 -9.18 -3.30 -13.43
N PHE A 260 -10.10 -3.78 -12.59
CA PHE A 260 -11.49 -4.00 -12.96
C PHE A 260 -12.38 -2.85 -12.51
N PHE A 261 -13.29 -2.43 -13.38
CA PHE A 261 -14.29 -1.40 -13.14
C PHE A 261 -15.68 -1.99 -13.40
N ASP A 262 -16.44 -2.22 -12.34
CA ASP A 262 -17.84 -2.63 -12.41
C ASP A 262 -18.72 -1.39 -12.21
N ALA A 263 -19.57 -1.07 -13.20
CA ALA A 263 -20.45 0.10 -13.17
C ALA A 263 -21.91 -0.30 -12.91
N PHE A 264 -22.63 0.52 -12.15
CA PHE A 264 -24.00 0.26 -11.72
C PHE A 264 -24.84 1.52 -11.81
N VAL A 265 -26.15 1.32 -11.97
CA VAL A 265 -27.18 2.37 -11.90
C VAL A 265 -28.20 2.02 -10.83
N VAL A 266 -28.50 2.98 -9.98
CA VAL A 266 -29.64 2.95 -9.05
C VAL A 266 -30.64 4.01 -9.50
N ASP A 267 -31.86 3.60 -9.84
CA ASP A 267 -32.87 4.52 -10.39
C ASP A 267 -33.31 5.59 -9.37
N ASP A 268 -33.38 5.21 -8.08
CA ASP A 268 -33.68 6.08 -6.94
C ASP A 268 -32.43 6.35 -6.10
N GLY A 269 -31.80 7.48 -6.36
CA GLY A 269 -30.58 7.96 -5.72
C GLY A 269 -30.77 8.56 -4.34
N ALA A 270 -31.98 8.58 -3.77
CA ALA A 270 -32.26 9.28 -2.51
C ALA A 270 -31.36 8.84 -1.34
N ARG A 271 -30.95 7.56 -1.30
CA ARG A 271 -29.98 7.04 -0.32
C ARG A 271 -28.61 7.75 -0.36
N PHE A 272 -28.22 8.20 -1.54
CA PHE A 272 -26.94 8.83 -1.83
C PHE A 272 -27.05 10.36 -1.86
N ASP A 273 -28.15 10.91 -1.33
CA ASP A 273 -28.48 12.33 -1.32
C ASP A 273 -28.61 12.93 -2.74
N VAL A 274 -29.18 12.14 -3.67
CA VAL A 274 -29.40 12.51 -5.08
C VAL A 274 -30.88 12.45 -5.45
N ASP A 275 -31.39 13.54 -5.99
CA ASP A 275 -32.70 13.59 -6.66
C ASP A 275 -32.54 13.06 -8.11
N GLY A 276 -32.87 11.79 -8.33
CA GLY A 276 -32.72 11.15 -9.64
C GLY A 276 -31.95 9.84 -9.56
N SER A 277 -31.20 9.51 -10.61
CA SER A 277 -30.45 8.26 -10.67
C SER A 277 -29.03 8.43 -10.12
N TYR A 278 -28.50 7.37 -9.51
CA TYR A 278 -27.14 7.33 -9.02
C TYR A 278 -26.32 6.31 -9.82
N VAL A 279 -25.32 6.80 -10.54
CA VAL A 279 -24.36 5.96 -11.26
C VAL A 279 -23.14 5.78 -10.36
N TYR A 280 -22.72 4.55 -10.14
CA TYR A 280 -21.51 4.31 -9.37
C TYR A 280 -20.59 3.25 -9.95
N VAL A 281 -19.31 3.37 -9.61
CA VAL A 281 -18.24 2.52 -10.11
C VAL A 281 -17.47 1.92 -8.95
N SER A 282 -17.38 0.60 -8.94
CA SER A 282 -16.54 -0.17 -8.02
C SER A 282 -15.26 -0.57 -8.74
N ALA A 283 -14.15 0.10 -8.41
CA ALA A 283 -12.84 -0.18 -8.97
C ALA A 283 -12.01 -1.11 -8.07
N ARG A 284 -11.38 -2.14 -8.67
CA ARG A 284 -10.81 -3.26 -7.92
C ARG A 284 -9.51 -3.79 -8.53
N THR A 285 -8.64 -4.31 -7.67
CA THR A 285 -7.48 -5.08 -8.12
C THR A 285 -7.91 -6.37 -8.83
N PRO A 286 -7.15 -6.84 -9.82
CA PRO A 286 -7.35 -8.16 -10.37
C PRO A 286 -6.96 -9.21 -9.32
N HIS A 287 -7.51 -10.41 -9.45
CA HIS A 287 -7.28 -11.58 -8.57
C HIS A 287 -7.87 -11.46 -7.16
N ASN A 288 -7.41 -10.52 -6.33
CA ASN A 288 -7.82 -10.42 -4.93
C ASN A 288 -9.10 -9.60 -4.73
N GLY A 289 -9.43 -8.71 -5.67
CA GLY A 289 -10.65 -7.92 -5.63
C GLY A 289 -10.64 -6.85 -4.53
N PHE A 290 -9.46 -6.36 -4.14
CA PHE A 290 -9.33 -5.24 -3.21
C PHE A 290 -9.79 -3.96 -3.87
N ILE A 291 -10.41 -3.06 -3.09
CA ILE A 291 -10.77 -1.72 -3.57
C ILE A 291 -9.53 -0.96 -4.06
N LEU A 292 -9.73 -0.13 -5.09
CA LEU A 292 -8.73 0.83 -5.57
C LEU A 292 -9.19 2.26 -5.23
N PRO A 293 -8.78 2.81 -4.08
CA PRO A 293 -9.23 4.11 -3.64
C PRO A 293 -8.36 5.24 -4.20
N MET A 294 -8.76 6.48 -3.90
CA MET A 294 -8.00 7.70 -4.19
C MET A 294 -7.67 7.89 -5.69
N MET A 295 -8.55 7.47 -6.59
CA MET A 295 -8.46 7.77 -8.01
C MET A 295 -9.22 9.04 -8.35
N GLY A 296 -8.85 9.60 -9.49
CA GLY A 296 -9.65 10.58 -10.19
C GLY A 296 -10.39 9.98 -11.37
N ILE A 297 -11.72 9.92 -11.29
CA ILE A 297 -12.57 9.38 -12.35
C ILE A 297 -13.56 10.45 -12.79
N ARG A 298 -13.70 10.61 -14.10
CA ARG A 298 -14.75 11.43 -14.71
C ARG A 298 -15.69 10.55 -15.51
N ALA A 299 -16.94 10.98 -15.64
CA ALA A 299 -17.89 10.36 -16.52
C ALA A 299 -18.55 11.36 -17.46
N THR A 300 -18.74 10.93 -18.70
CA THR A 300 -19.55 11.59 -19.71
C THR A 300 -20.73 10.68 -20.04
N VAL A 301 -21.94 11.21 -20.08
CA VAL A 301 -23.15 10.46 -20.45
C VAL A 301 -23.70 11.04 -21.74
N GLU A 302 -23.88 10.18 -22.74
CA GLU A 302 -24.42 10.55 -24.06
C GLU A 302 -25.78 9.88 -24.30
N ARG A 303 -26.76 10.68 -24.71
CA ARG A 303 -28.12 10.26 -25.08
C ARG A 303 -28.39 10.56 -26.54
N GLY A 304 -28.53 9.53 -27.37
CA GLY A 304 -28.84 9.70 -28.79
C GLY A 304 -27.89 10.65 -29.53
N GLY A 305 -26.60 10.66 -29.14
CA GLY A 305 -25.57 11.55 -29.69
C GLY A 305 -25.52 12.95 -29.08
N THR A 306 -26.28 13.23 -28.01
CA THR A 306 -26.22 14.47 -27.24
C THR A 306 -25.62 14.21 -25.87
N THR A 307 -24.60 14.98 -25.48
CA THR A 307 -24.00 14.91 -24.14
C THR A 307 -24.97 15.49 -23.11
N VAL A 308 -25.37 14.69 -22.13
CA VAL A 308 -26.24 15.09 -21.01
C VAL A 308 -25.47 15.27 -19.69
N VAL A 309 -24.33 14.59 -19.55
CA VAL A 309 -23.32 14.85 -18.51
C VAL A 309 -21.98 14.98 -19.22
N ASP A 310 -21.23 16.05 -18.92
CA ASP A 310 -20.00 16.41 -19.63
C ASP A 310 -18.76 16.33 -18.72
N GLY A 311 -18.15 15.15 -18.63
CA GLY A 311 -16.88 14.95 -17.94
C GLY A 311 -16.91 15.22 -16.43
N ASP A 312 -18.05 15.00 -15.78
CA ASP A 312 -18.23 15.27 -14.35
C ASP A 312 -17.42 14.32 -13.48
N ARG A 313 -16.86 14.86 -12.40
CA ARG A 313 -16.04 14.11 -11.45
C ARG A 313 -16.92 13.21 -10.60
N LEU A 314 -16.62 11.91 -10.61
CA LEU A 314 -17.22 10.99 -9.66
C LEU A 314 -16.65 11.25 -8.27
N ARG A 315 -17.54 11.40 -7.29
CA ARG A 315 -17.21 11.63 -5.89
C ARG A 315 -16.81 10.32 -5.21
N PRO A 316 -15.66 10.23 -4.54
CA PRO A 316 -15.36 9.13 -3.64
C PRO A 316 -16.40 9.05 -2.51
N THR A 317 -17.05 7.91 -2.40
CA THR A 317 -18.16 7.68 -1.46
C THR A 317 -17.96 6.37 -0.71
N LEU A 318 -18.32 6.37 0.57
CA LEU A 318 -18.36 5.22 1.44
C LEU A 318 -19.80 4.94 1.87
N ASP A 319 -20.30 3.75 1.55
CA ASP A 319 -21.64 3.30 1.92
C ASP A 319 -21.58 1.94 2.61
N PRO A 320 -22.43 1.64 3.61
CA PRO A 320 -22.40 0.35 4.31
C PRO A 320 -22.79 -0.86 3.43
N GLU A 321 -23.60 -0.67 2.38
CA GLU A 321 -24.01 -1.72 1.46
C GLU A 321 -23.10 -1.83 0.24
N ILE A 322 -22.56 -0.74 -0.27
CA ILE A 322 -21.66 -0.77 -1.44
C ILE A 322 -20.18 -0.92 -1.05
N GLY A 323 -19.78 -0.35 0.08
CA GLY A 323 -18.38 -0.10 0.41
C GLY A 323 -17.86 1.17 -0.28
N TYR A 324 -16.53 1.26 -0.43
CA TYR A 324 -15.90 2.36 -1.14
C TYR A 324 -16.17 2.28 -2.64
N HIS A 325 -16.66 3.38 -3.22
CA HIS A 325 -16.97 3.50 -4.63
C HIS A 325 -16.81 4.94 -5.11
N TYR A 326 -16.93 5.14 -6.43
CA TYR A 326 -16.95 6.45 -7.06
C TYR A 326 -18.35 6.68 -7.61
N GLY A 327 -19.04 7.72 -7.14
CA GLY A 327 -20.44 7.97 -7.47
C GLY A 327 -20.66 9.27 -8.21
N LEU A 328 -21.67 9.28 -9.06
CA LEU A 328 -22.13 10.44 -9.80
C LEU A 328 -23.65 10.56 -9.63
N ALA A 329 -24.08 11.74 -9.20
CA ALA A 329 -25.47 12.15 -9.34
C ALA A 329 -25.73 12.40 -10.83
N ALA A 330 -26.69 11.69 -11.39
CA ALA A 330 -27.21 11.99 -12.70
C ALA A 330 -28.68 12.39 -12.52
N ASP A 331 -29.19 13.19 -13.46
CA ASP A 331 -30.62 13.18 -13.71
C ASP A 331 -31.06 11.74 -14.07
N THR A 332 -32.31 11.54 -14.47
CA THR A 332 -32.73 10.23 -14.96
C THR A 332 -31.83 9.77 -16.12
N VAL A 333 -31.02 8.74 -15.87
CA VAL A 333 -30.35 7.98 -16.94
C VAL A 333 -31.39 7.08 -17.59
N GLU A 334 -31.35 6.98 -18.90
CA GLU A 334 -32.35 6.29 -19.70
C GLU A 334 -31.71 5.12 -20.45
N SER A 335 -32.51 4.09 -20.74
CA SER A 335 -32.04 3.03 -21.62
C SER A 335 -31.67 3.58 -22.99
N GLY A 336 -30.50 3.19 -23.49
CA GLY A 336 -29.89 3.74 -24.69
C GLY A 336 -28.89 4.88 -24.45
N ASP A 337 -28.67 5.28 -23.19
CA ASP A 337 -27.56 6.16 -22.82
C ASP A 337 -26.23 5.38 -22.81
N THR A 338 -25.14 6.06 -23.15
CA THR A 338 -23.78 5.53 -23.03
C THR A 338 -23.00 6.32 -21.99
N VAL A 339 -22.46 5.63 -20.99
CA VAL A 339 -21.57 6.18 -19.95
C VAL A 339 -20.11 5.91 -20.34
N THR A 340 -19.33 6.97 -20.51
CA THR A 340 -17.90 6.91 -20.78
C THR A 340 -17.13 7.33 -19.54
N LEU A 341 -16.27 6.45 -19.02
CA LEU A 341 -15.38 6.73 -17.89
C LEU A 341 -13.96 7.04 -18.35
N GLU A 342 -13.36 8.05 -17.73
CA GLU A 342 -11.96 8.43 -17.90
C GLU A 342 -11.28 8.54 -16.54
N VAL A 343 -10.08 7.96 -16.40
CA VAL A 343 -9.28 8.07 -15.18
C VAL A 343 -8.16 9.07 -15.43
N ASP A 344 -8.23 10.24 -14.80
CA ASP A 344 -7.24 11.33 -14.97
C ASP A 344 -6.20 11.36 -13.84
N VAL A 345 -6.46 10.69 -12.73
CA VAL A 345 -5.52 10.51 -11.61
C VAL A 345 -5.51 9.03 -11.21
N PRO A 346 -4.36 8.32 -11.29
CA PRO A 346 -4.28 6.93 -10.89
C PRO A 346 -4.50 6.76 -9.38
N PRO A 347 -4.69 5.53 -8.86
CA PRO A 347 -4.85 5.33 -7.42
C PRO A 347 -3.67 5.91 -6.64
N GLN A 348 -3.92 6.87 -5.74
CA GLN A 348 -2.87 7.55 -4.97
C GLN A 348 -2.40 6.77 -3.72
N VAL A 349 -2.71 5.47 -3.65
CA VAL A 349 -2.19 4.58 -2.61
C VAL A 349 -0.77 4.15 -2.91
N ALA A 350 0.06 4.10 -1.88
CA ALA A 350 1.40 3.53 -1.97
C ALA A 350 1.31 2.03 -2.29
N ARG A 351 2.30 1.53 -3.03
CA ARG A 351 2.30 0.17 -3.58
C ARG A 351 3.50 -0.59 -3.07
N HIS A 352 3.27 -1.87 -2.78
CA HIS A 352 4.31 -2.86 -2.51
C HIS A 352 4.72 -3.57 -3.80
N ASP A 353 5.81 -4.32 -3.72
CA ASP A 353 6.26 -5.23 -4.78
C ASP A 353 5.09 -6.06 -5.36
N GLY A 354 4.99 -6.10 -6.68
CA GLY A 354 3.95 -6.81 -7.40
C GLY A 354 2.75 -5.93 -7.79
N TYR A 355 2.65 -4.71 -7.28
CA TYR A 355 1.63 -3.71 -7.62
C TYR A 355 2.20 -2.37 -8.09
N GLU A 356 3.48 -2.10 -7.86
CA GLU A 356 4.09 -0.80 -8.10
C GLU A 356 4.12 -0.37 -9.59
N THR A 357 4.12 -1.36 -10.50
CA THR A 357 4.06 -1.14 -11.96
C THR A 357 2.64 -1.20 -12.54
N ALA A 358 1.62 -1.46 -11.71
CA ALA A 358 0.22 -1.52 -12.13
C ALA A 358 -0.53 -0.19 -11.94
N PHE A 359 -1.70 -0.06 -12.57
CA PHE A 359 -2.67 1.01 -12.32
C PHE A 359 -2.19 2.43 -12.68
N TRP A 360 -1.53 2.59 -13.82
CA TRP A 360 -0.98 3.89 -14.28
C TRP A 360 -1.71 4.50 -15.46
N SER A 361 -1.78 3.76 -16.57
CA SER A 361 -2.26 4.27 -17.86
C SER A 361 -3.60 3.62 -18.17
N PHE A 362 -4.67 4.41 -18.06
CA PHE A 362 -6.02 3.94 -18.24
C PHE A 362 -6.55 4.33 -19.61
N ASP A 363 -6.99 3.34 -20.37
CA ASP A 363 -7.84 3.54 -21.53
C ASP A 363 -9.27 3.92 -21.09
N THR A 364 -9.94 4.71 -21.92
CA THR A 364 -11.35 5.07 -21.78
C THR A 364 -12.24 3.82 -21.76
N MET A 365 -13.27 3.83 -20.92
CA MET A 365 -14.18 2.69 -20.72
C MET A 365 -15.63 3.10 -20.99
N GLN A 366 -16.36 2.34 -21.81
CA GLN A 366 -17.75 2.66 -22.18
C GLN A 366 -18.74 1.60 -21.72
N PHE A 367 -19.86 2.04 -21.14
CA PHE A 367 -20.94 1.19 -20.66
C PHE A 367 -22.26 1.66 -21.29
N ASP A 368 -23.09 0.71 -21.72
CA ASP A 368 -24.42 1.01 -22.26
C ASP A 368 -25.48 0.75 -21.18
N ILE A 369 -26.46 1.65 -21.07
CA ILE A 369 -27.57 1.58 -20.11
C ILE A 369 -28.82 0.92 -20.74
#